data_AF-A0A3C1HGL7-F1
#
_entry.id   AF-A0A3C1HGL7-F1
#
_cell.length_a   1.000
_cell.length_b   1.000
_cell.length_c   1.000
_cell.angle_alpha   90.00
_cell.angle_beta   90.00
_cell.angle_gamma   90.00
#
_symmetry.space_group_name_H-M   'P 1'
#
loop_
_entity.id
_entity.type
_entity.pdbx_description
1 polymer ?
#
loop_
_entity_poly.entity_id
_entity_poly.type
_entity_poly.pdbx_seq_one_letter_code
_entity_poly.pdbx_strand_id
1 'polypeptide(L)'
;LPNCHNIDCNDRRYTRFWERMAGLGLPLLAHTGGEHTLPVVRPDLADPRTLTLPLECGVTVIAAHCATRSGLRDPDYFPHFVEMTRRHPNLYGDSSAFNLPMRGAHVRECLSNPLRSRILHGSDFPVPIQGLWAWVRGHLGWRAYRECARIQNPFERDYQLKVAMGFEPHHFTRALSLFRNPSLP
;
A
#
# COMPACT_ATOMS: atom_id res chain seq x y z
N LEU A 1 -3.75 4.60 10.63
CA LEU A 1 -4.07 5.94 10.09
C LEU A 1 -3.40 7.02 10.96
N PRO A 2 -2.09 7.25 10.81
CA PRO A 2 -1.36 8.23 11.65
C PRO A 2 -2.01 9.63 11.64
N ASN A 3 -2.37 10.11 10.46
CA ASN A 3 -3.00 11.41 10.19
C ASN A 3 -4.41 11.59 10.79
N CYS A 4 -5.22 10.52 10.86
CA CYS A 4 -6.54 10.57 11.49
C CYS A 4 -6.46 10.41 13.00
N HIS A 5 -5.54 9.56 13.48
CA HIS A 5 -5.41 9.26 14.91
C HIS A 5 -4.54 10.27 15.67
N ASN A 6 -3.92 11.24 14.98
CA ASN A 6 -2.96 12.18 15.56
C ASN A 6 -1.79 11.46 16.26
N ILE A 7 -1.23 10.44 15.59
CA ILE A 7 -0.09 9.65 16.08
C ILE A 7 1.09 9.88 15.17
N ASP A 8 2.10 10.61 15.65
CA ASP A 8 3.39 10.70 14.97
C ASP A 8 4.23 9.45 15.31
N CYS A 9 4.37 8.53 14.35
CA CYS A 9 5.12 7.30 14.57
C CYS A 9 6.64 7.54 14.80
N ASN A 10 7.15 8.73 14.49
CA ASN A 10 8.54 9.13 14.77
C ASN A 10 8.76 9.69 16.17
N ASP A 11 7.71 9.85 16.98
CA ASP A 11 7.87 10.27 18.37
C ASP A 11 8.64 9.21 19.17
N ARG A 12 9.80 9.61 19.70
CA ARG A 12 10.73 8.74 20.44
C ARG A 12 10.13 8.15 21.71
N ARG A 13 9.00 8.66 22.20
CA ARG A 13 8.25 8.03 23.31
C ARG A 13 7.71 6.65 22.93
N TYR A 14 7.53 6.38 21.63
CA TYR A 14 7.06 5.10 21.11
C TYR A 14 8.17 4.08 20.81
N THR A 15 9.45 4.43 20.98
CA THR A 15 10.58 3.54 20.64
C THR A 15 10.45 2.15 21.27
N ARG A 16 10.12 2.06 22.57
CA ARG A 16 9.94 0.76 23.25
C ARG A 16 8.80 -0.08 22.67
N PHE A 17 7.75 0.57 22.17
CA PHE A 17 6.64 -0.11 21.50
C PHE A 17 7.11 -0.71 20.18
N TRP A 18 7.85 0.06 19.37
CA TRP A 18 8.41 -0.40 18.09
C TRP A 18 9.43 -1.52 18.28
N GLU A 19 10.35 -1.39 19.23
CA GLU A 19 11.31 -2.44 19.57
C GLU A 19 10.61 -3.74 20.00
N ARG A 20 9.55 -3.63 20.81
CA ARG A 20 8.77 -4.80 21.22
C ARG A 20 8.04 -5.44 20.04
N MET A 21 7.44 -4.63 19.17
CA MET A 21 6.76 -5.08 17.96
C MET A 21 7.72 -5.81 17.01
N ALA A 22 8.91 -5.24 16.80
CA ALA A 22 9.99 -5.84 16.01
C ALA A 22 10.47 -7.16 16.63
N GLY A 23 10.71 -7.20 17.95
CA GLY A 23 11.12 -8.42 18.65
C GLY A 23 10.08 -9.54 18.63
N LEU A 24 8.79 -9.20 18.44
CA LEU A 24 7.71 -10.15 18.25
C LEU A 24 7.45 -10.52 16.78
N GLY A 25 8.21 -9.95 15.84
CA GLY A 25 8.01 -10.16 14.41
C GLY A 25 6.64 -9.69 13.90
N LEU A 26 6.02 -8.71 14.57
CA LEU A 26 4.70 -8.20 14.19
C LEU A 26 4.85 -7.11 13.11
N PRO A 27 4.13 -7.22 11.98
CA PRO A 27 4.15 -6.20 10.93
C PRO A 27 3.24 -5.02 11.27
N LEU A 28 3.63 -3.82 10.86
CA LEU A 28 2.83 -2.60 10.97
C LEU A 28 2.21 -2.26 9.61
N LEU A 29 0.88 -2.35 9.49
CA LEU A 29 0.15 -1.76 8.37
C LEU A 29 -0.28 -0.33 8.74
N ALA A 30 0.20 0.66 8.00
CA ALA A 30 -0.11 2.05 8.25
C ALA A 30 -0.58 2.75 6.97
N HIS A 31 -1.70 3.45 7.08
CA HIS A 31 -2.18 4.33 6.02
C HIS A 31 -1.18 5.43 5.71
N THR A 32 -0.94 5.67 4.42
CA THR A 32 -0.10 6.76 3.91
C THR A 32 -0.76 7.40 2.69
N GLY A 33 -0.40 8.64 2.39
CA GLY A 33 -1.02 9.40 1.31
C GLY A 33 -2.38 9.98 1.68
N GLY A 34 -3.15 10.40 0.67
CA GLY A 34 -4.41 11.10 0.87
C GLY A 34 -5.45 10.26 1.62
N GLU A 35 -6.29 10.88 2.45
CA GLU A 35 -7.38 10.21 3.19
C GLU A 35 -8.66 11.04 3.08
N HIS A 36 -9.71 10.47 2.49
CA HIS A 36 -10.97 11.16 2.17
C HIS A 36 -12.21 10.50 2.78
N THR A 37 -12.05 9.34 3.42
CA THR A 37 -13.13 8.59 4.07
C THR A 37 -13.28 8.93 5.56
N LEU A 38 -12.19 9.35 6.21
CA LEU A 38 -12.17 9.67 7.63
C LEU A 38 -11.73 11.13 7.90
N PRO A 39 -12.17 11.75 9.01
CA PRO A 39 -11.67 13.05 9.41
C PRO A 39 -10.15 13.04 9.64
N VAL A 40 -9.44 13.91 8.92
CA VAL A 40 -7.99 14.07 9.04
C VAL A 40 -7.68 15.15 10.08
N VAL A 41 -6.97 14.77 11.15
CA VAL A 41 -6.58 15.68 12.24
C VAL A 41 -5.21 16.31 11.97
N ARG A 42 -4.28 15.54 11.38
CA ARG A 42 -2.90 15.94 11.09
C ARG A 42 -2.49 15.53 9.68
N PRO A 43 -2.79 16.34 8.65
CA PRO A 43 -2.50 16.01 7.25
C PRO A 43 -1.02 15.74 6.95
N ASP A 44 -0.12 16.33 7.74
CA ASP A 44 1.33 16.16 7.63
C ASP A 44 1.79 14.72 7.93
N LEU A 45 1.06 14.00 8.78
CA LEU A 45 1.37 12.60 9.14
C LEU A 45 0.95 11.58 8.05
N ALA A 46 0.45 12.05 6.90
CA ALA A 46 0.19 11.22 5.73
C ALA A 46 1.47 10.87 4.96
N ASP A 47 2.56 11.62 5.16
CA ASP A 47 3.84 11.37 4.51
C ASP A 47 4.45 10.05 5.06
N PRO A 48 4.89 9.12 4.20
CA PRO A 48 5.45 7.84 4.63
C PRO A 48 6.71 8.00 5.49
N ARG A 49 7.40 9.15 5.45
CA ARG A 49 8.55 9.47 6.33
C ARG A 49 8.16 9.49 7.81
N THR A 50 6.88 9.61 8.14
CA THR A 50 6.37 9.41 9.51
C THR A 50 6.67 8.01 10.04
N LEU A 51 6.93 7.03 9.16
CA LEU A 51 7.20 5.63 9.49
C LEU A 51 8.71 5.32 9.66
N THR A 52 9.58 6.33 9.68
CA THR A 52 11.03 6.11 9.76
C THR A 52 11.45 5.42 11.07
N LEU A 53 10.98 5.88 12.23
CA LEU A 53 11.35 5.28 13.52
C LEU A 53 10.95 3.80 13.63
N PRO A 54 9.71 3.36 13.32
CA PRO A 54 9.40 1.92 13.36
C PRO A 54 10.29 1.11 12.40
N LEU A 55 10.60 1.64 11.21
CA LEU A 55 11.52 0.99 10.27
C LEU A 55 12.94 0.86 10.85
N GLU A 56 13.47 1.90 11.48
CA GLU A 56 14.78 1.91 12.14
C GLU A 56 14.85 0.95 13.34
N CYS A 57 13.74 0.79 14.06
CA CYS A 57 13.61 -0.21 15.12
C CYS A 57 13.50 -1.66 14.60
N GLY A 58 13.46 -1.87 13.29
CA GLY A 58 13.41 -3.20 12.66
C GLY A 58 12.00 -3.75 12.43
N VAL A 59 10.94 -2.95 12.61
CA VAL A 59 9.56 -3.37 12.33
C VAL A 59 9.39 -3.57 10.82
N THR A 60 8.76 -4.67 10.39
CA THR A 60 8.29 -4.80 9.01
C THR A 60 7.09 -3.87 8.82
N VAL A 61 7.21 -2.87 7.95
CA VAL A 61 6.16 -1.87 7.74
C VAL A 61 5.55 -2.00 6.35
N ILE A 62 4.23 -1.90 6.27
CA ILE A 62 3.44 -1.85 5.04
C ILE A 62 2.78 -0.46 4.97
N ALA A 63 3.25 0.37 4.04
CA ALA A 63 2.65 1.66 3.74
C ALA A 63 1.47 1.47 2.77
N ALA A 64 0.24 1.56 3.30
CA ALA A 64 -0.96 1.30 2.52
C ALA A 64 -1.05 2.26 1.33
N HIS A 65 -1.50 1.73 0.19
CA HIS A 65 -1.62 2.44 -1.09
C HIS A 65 -0.31 3.03 -1.64
N CYS A 66 0.85 2.59 -1.14
CA CYS A 66 2.17 3.10 -1.54
C CYS A 66 2.31 4.64 -1.41
N ALA A 67 1.63 5.25 -0.43
CA ALA A 67 1.64 6.69 -0.19
C ALA A 67 1.15 7.58 -1.36
N THR A 68 0.38 7.01 -2.28
CA THR A 68 -0.21 7.74 -3.41
C THR A 68 -1.28 8.73 -2.95
N ARG A 69 -1.60 9.73 -3.75
CA ARG A 69 -2.72 10.65 -3.49
C ARG A 69 -4.10 10.01 -3.68
N SER A 70 -5.09 10.46 -2.90
CA SER A 70 -6.50 10.05 -3.04
C SER A 70 -7.29 10.98 -3.97
N GLY A 71 -7.01 12.28 -3.93
CA GLY A 71 -7.60 13.30 -4.78
C GLY A 71 -6.58 14.18 -5.50
N LEU A 72 -7.09 15.03 -6.40
CA LEU A 72 -6.25 15.91 -7.22
C LEU A 72 -5.47 16.95 -6.41
N ARG A 73 -5.99 17.35 -5.25
CA ARG A 73 -5.38 18.35 -4.37
C ARG A 73 -4.51 17.75 -3.27
N ASP A 74 -4.48 16.43 -3.13
CA ASP A 74 -3.63 15.80 -2.13
C ASP A 74 -2.18 15.78 -2.61
N PRO A 75 -1.21 15.93 -1.70
CA PRO A 75 0.17 15.64 -2.01
C PRO A 75 0.34 14.19 -2.48
N ASP A 76 1.19 13.99 -3.48
CA ASP A 76 1.59 12.67 -3.95
C ASP A 76 2.93 12.30 -3.31
N TYR A 77 2.90 11.45 -2.30
CA TYR A 77 4.10 11.04 -1.56
C TYR A 77 4.75 9.77 -2.11
N PHE A 78 4.28 9.26 -3.26
CA PHE A 78 4.87 8.08 -3.89
C PHE A 78 6.40 8.21 -4.07
N PRO A 79 6.98 9.35 -4.50
CA PRO A 79 8.43 9.49 -4.58
C PRO A 79 9.16 9.33 -3.24
N HIS A 80 8.57 9.81 -2.13
CA HIS A 80 9.14 9.62 -0.79
C HIS A 80 9.09 8.14 -0.39
N PHE A 81 7.99 7.44 -0.69
CA PHE A 81 7.87 5.99 -0.48
C PHE A 81 8.96 5.25 -1.26
N VAL A 82 9.13 5.53 -2.56
CA VAL A 82 10.17 4.89 -3.39
C VAL A 82 11.56 5.10 -2.80
N GLU A 83 11.89 6.34 -2.41
CA GLU A 83 13.19 6.63 -1.79
C GLU A 83 13.38 5.91 -0.46
N MET A 84 12.33 5.81 0.36
CA MET A 84 12.39 5.06 1.61
C MET A 84 12.60 3.56 1.38
N THR A 85 11.98 2.95 0.36
CA THR A 85 12.19 1.51 0.07
C THR A 85 13.63 1.16 -0.30
N ARG A 86 14.41 2.13 -0.80
CA ARG A 86 15.85 1.96 -1.07
C ARG A 86 16.67 1.94 0.22
N ARG A 87 16.25 2.68 1.23
CA ARG A 87 16.94 2.83 2.53
C ARG A 87 16.51 1.79 3.56
N HIS A 88 15.26 1.33 3.48
CA HIS A 88 14.66 0.44 4.47
C HIS A 88 14.19 -0.86 3.80
N PRO A 89 14.97 -1.96 3.89
CA PRO A 89 14.62 -3.24 3.27
C PRO A 89 13.40 -3.93 3.91
N ASN A 90 12.95 -3.45 5.07
CA ASN A 90 11.75 -3.87 5.80
C ASN A 90 10.52 -3.01 5.47
N LEU A 91 10.59 -2.09 4.51
CA LEU A 91 9.45 -1.32 4.01
C LEU A 91 8.82 -2.00 2.79
N TYR A 92 7.51 -2.18 2.87
CA TYR A 92 6.64 -2.68 1.82
C TYR A 92 5.52 -1.67 1.55
N GLY A 93 4.90 -1.76 0.37
CA GLY A 93 3.64 -1.10 0.07
C GLY A 93 2.59 -2.13 -0.30
N ASP A 94 1.35 -1.71 -0.48
CA ASP A 94 0.31 -2.57 -1.03
C ASP A 94 -0.39 -1.94 -2.27
N SER A 95 -1.06 -2.80 -3.04
CA SER A 95 -1.85 -2.42 -4.22
C SER A 95 -3.31 -2.07 -3.89
N SER A 96 -3.60 -1.80 -2.63
CA SER A 96 -4.96 -1.49 -2.19
C SER A 96 -5.40 -0.16 -2.80
N ALA A 97 -6.68 -0.07 -3.18
CA ALA A 97 -7.26 1.04 -3.92
C ALA A 97 -6.65 1.37 -5.30
N PHE A 98 -5.73 0.57 -5.86
CA PHE A 98 -5.09 0.90 -7.16
C PHE A 98 -6.07 0.94 -8.35
N ASN A 99 -7.27 0.37 -8.20
CA ASN A 99 -8.34 0.50 -9.19
C ASN A 99 -9.03 1.88 -9.16
N LEU A 100 -8.72 2.75 -8.20
CA LEU A 100 -9.24 4.11 -8.15
C LEU A 100 -8.44 5.06 -9.03
N PRO A 101 -9.07 6.13 -9.56
CA PRO A 101 -8.44 7.08 -10.47
C PRO A 101 -7.11 7.59 -9.94
N MET A 102 -7.02 8.20 -8.76
CA MET A 102 -5.76 8.83 -8.35
C MET A 102 -4.72 7.83 -7.82
N ARG A 103 -5.18 6.80 -7.11
CA ARG A 103 -4.32 5.78 -6.46
C ARG A 103 -3.54 4.93 -7.47
N GLY A 104 -4.17 4.58 -8.60
CA GLY A 104 -3.54 3.77 -9.65
C GLY A 104 -2.56 4.53 -10.55
N ALA A 105 -2.08 5.72 -10.18
CA ALA A 105 -1.23 6.53 -11.07
C ALA A 105 0.15 5.91 -11.29
N HIS A 106 0.66 5.19 -10.29
CA HIS A 106 2.01 4.65 -10.25
C HIS A 106 2.07 3.12 -10.41
N VAL A 107 1.05 2.53 -11.04
CA VAL A 107 0.97 1.07 -11.22
C VAL A 107 2.18 0.54 -12.01
N ARG A 108 2.64 1.25 -13.05
CA ARG A 108 3.79 0.82 -13.86
C ARG A 108 5.08 0.78 -13.03
N GLU A 109 5.29 1.78 -12.21
CA GLU A 109 6.43 1.90 -11.30
C GLU A 109 6.39 0.76 -10.27
N CYS A 110 5.23 0.48 -9.69
CA CYS A 110 5.03 -0.65 -8.76
C CYS A 110 5.28 -2.02 -9.39
N LEU A 111 5.08 -2.17 -10.70
CA LEU A 111 5.36 -3.41 -11.43
C LEU A 111 6.84 -3.55 -11.84
N SER A 112 7.63 -2.47 -11.73
CA SER A 112 9.03 -2.41 -12.10
C SER A 112 9.99 -2.70 -10.93
N ASN A 113 11.20 -3.17 -11.23
CA ASN A 113 12.21 -3.41 -10.20
C ASN A 113 12.82 -2.07 -9.71
N PRO A 114 13.17 -1.96 -8.41
CA PRO A 114 13.08 -3.00 -7.37
C PRO A 114 11.71 -3.08 -6.67
N LEU A 115 10.80 -2.14 -6.91
CA LEU A 115 9.52 -2.03 -6.19
C LEU A 115 8.62 -3.25 -6.34
N ARG A 116 8.67 -3.93 -7.48
CA ARG A 116 7.93 -5.18 -7.75
C ARG A 116 8.05 -6.21 -6.62
N SER A 117 9.22 -6.30 -5.99
CA SER A 117 9.49 -7.19 -4.87
C SER A 117 8.90 -6.73 -3.51
N ARG A 118 8.46 -5.47 -3.45
CA ARG A 118 8.00 -4.76 -2.24
C ARG A 118 6.50 -4.47 -2.21
N ILE A 119 5.77 -4.69 -3.31
CA ILE A 119 4.32 -4.42 -3.36
C ILE A 119 3.51 -5.67 -3.04
N LEU A 120 2.69 -5.61 -1.99
CA LEU A 120 1.79 -6.67 -1.54
C LEU A 120 0.38 -6.50 -2.10
N HIS A 121 -0.37 -7.58 -2.22
CA HIS A 121 -1.80 -7.48 -2.51
C HIS A 121 -2.56 -6.93 -1.30
N GLY A 122 -3.41 -5.94 -1.55
CA GLY A 122 -4.47 -5.50 -0.65
C GLY A 122 -5.68 -5.06 -1.46
N SER A 123 -6.91 -5.34 -1.02
CA SER A 123 -8.12 -5.01 -1.78
C SER A 123 -8.70 -3.63 -1.47
N ASP A 124 -8.48 -3.15 -0.24
CA ASP A 124 -9.15 -1.98 0.35
C ASP A 124 -10.68 -2.12 0.44
N PHE A 125 -11.21 -3.33 0.61
CA PHE A 125 -12.65 -3.52 0.76
C PHE A 125 -13.19 -2.72 1.96
N PRO A 126 -14.31 -1.96 1.83
CA PRO A 126 -15.31 -2.00 0.76
C PRO A 126 -15.16 -0.92 -0.35
N VAL A 127 -13.96 -0.35 -0.55
CA VAL A 127 -13.73 0.67 -1.59
C VAL A 127 -14.12 0.14 -2.98
N PRO A 128 -14.82 0.94 -3.81
CA PRO A 128 -15.25 0.51 -5.14
C PRO A 128 -14.10 0.14 -6.07
N ILE A 129 -14.28 -0.94 -6.83
CA ILE A 129 -13.31 -1.42 -7.81
C ILE A 129 -13.68 -0.91 -9.21
N GLN A 130 -12.85 -0.05 -9.78
CA GLN A 130 -13.11 0.62 -11.07
C GLN A 130 -12.05 0.28 -12.12
N GLY A 131 -12.34 -0.65 -13.03
CA GLY A 131 -11.41 -1.00 -14.12
C GLY A 131 -11.21 0.10 -15.18
N LEU A 132 -12.08 1.10 -15.23
CA LEU A 132 -12.09 2.13 -16.28
C LEU A 132 -10.76 2.90 -16.34
N TRP A 133 -10.23 3.32 -15.19
CA TRP A 133 -9.02 4.15 -15.14
C TRP A 133 -7.76 3.37 -15.51
N ALA A 134 -7.71 2.09 -15.14
CA ALA A 134 -6.63 1.22 -15.55
C ALA A 134 -6.65 0.96 -17.08
N TRP A 135 -7.84 0.89 -17.70
CA TRP A 135 -7.95 0.87 -19.16
C TRP A 135 -7.54 2.20 -19.81
N VAL A 136 -8.06 3.34 -19.34
CA VAL A 136 -7.73 4.68 -19.88
C VAL A 136 -6.22 4.97 -19.82
N ARG A 137 -5.52 4.48 -18.78
CA ARG A 137 -4.06 4.63 -18.63
C ARG A 137 -3.23 3.62 -19.43
N GLY A 138 -3.89 2.67 -20.10
CA GLY A 138 -3.22 1.60 -20.84
C GLY A 138 -2.51 0.60 -19.94
N HIS A 139 -3.04 0.34 -18.73
CA HIS A 139 -2.66 -0.82 -17.93
C HIS A 139 -3.50 -2.05 -18.28
N LEU A 140 -4.66 -1.86 -18.93
CA LEU A 140 -5.57 -2.93 -19.35
C LEU A 140 -5.89 -2.81 -20.83
N GLY A 141 -6.02 -3.96 -21.52
CA GLY A 141 -6.65 -4.03 -22.83
C GLY A 141 -8.18 -3.91 -22.73
N TRP A 142 -8.83 -3.47 -23.81
CA TRP A 142 -10.30 -3.33 -23.89
C TRP A 142 -11.05 -4.61 -23.52
N ARG A 143 -10.58 -5.76 -24.00
CA ARG A 143 -11.19 -7.07 -23.73
C ARG A 143 -11.15 -7.42 -22.24
N ALA A 144 -9.97 -7.32 -21.63
CA ALA A 144 -9.77 -7.60 -20.21
C ALA A 144 -10.63 -6.69 -19.32
N TYR A 145 -10.71 -5.40 -19.66
CA TYR A 145 -11.59 -4.45 -18.98
C TYR A 145 -13.06 -4.91 -19.02
N ARG A 146 -13.59 -5.27 -20.20
CA ARG A 146 -14.98 -5.73 -20.34
C ARG A 146 -15.25 -7.05 -19.61
N GLU A 147 -14.30 -7.98 -19.62
CA GLU A 147 -14.42 -9.25 -18.92
C GLU A 147 -14.48 -9.03 -17.40
N CYS A 148 -13.54 -8.23 -16.86
CA CYS A 148 -13.52 -7.90 -15.44
C CYS A 148 -14.77 -7.14 -14.98
N ALA A 149 -15.33 -6.25 -15.81
CA ALA A 149 -16.54 -5.49 -15.48
C ALA A 149 -17.78 -6.37 -15.25
N ARG A 150 -17.80 -7.61 -15.75
CA ARG A 150 -18.92 -8.55 -15.57
C ARG A 150 -18.86 -9.32 -14.25
N ILE A 151 -17.70 -9.38 -13.61
CA ILE A 151 -17.48 -10.14 -12.38
C ILE A 151 -18.23 -9.47 -11.23
N GLN A 152 -19.17 -10.15 -10.60
CA GLN A 152 -19.98 -9.57 -9.51
C GLN A 152 -19.26 -9.55 -8.17
N ASN A 153 -18.48 -10.59 -7.87
CA ASN A 153 -17.72 -10.68 -6.63
C ASN A 153 -16.62 -9.61 -6.61
N PRO A 154 -16.59 -8.71 -5.60
CA PRO A 154 -15.62 -7.63 -5.56
C PRO A 154 -14.19 -8.15 -5.41
N PHE A 155 -13.93 -9.15 -4.58
CA PHE A 155 -12.59 -9.70 -4.41
C PHE A 155 -12.06 -10.34 -5.71
N GLU A 156 -12.90 -11.11 -6.39
CA GLU A 156 -12.55 -11.69 -7.69
C GLU A 156 -12.31 -10.60 -8.74
N ARG A 157 -13.15 -9.55 -8.75
CA ARG A 157 -12.99 -8.43 -9.68
C ARG A 157 -11.65 -7.70 -9.46
N ASP A 158 -11.30 -7.40 -8.21
CA ASP A 158 -10.02 -6.78 -7.86
C ASP A 158 -8.83 -7.65 -8.28
N TYR A 159 -8.90 -8.94 -7.95
CA TYR A 159 -7.88 -9.92 -8.30
C TYR A 159 -7.66 -9.98 -9.83
N GLN A 160 -8.73 -10.20 -10.60
CA GLN A 160 -8.63 -10.31 -12.06
C GLN A 160 -8.17 -9.02 -12.73
N LEU A 161 -8.57 -7.85 -12.22
CA LEU A 161 -8.06 -6.58 -12.71
C LEU A 161 -6.56 -6.47 -12.49
N LYS A 162 -6.06 -6.81 -11.30
CA LYS A 162 -4.63 -6.76 -10.99
C LYS A 162 -3.82 -7.77 -11.81
N VAL A 163 -4.34 -8.99 -12.01
CA VAL A 163 -3.74 -9.97 -12.92
C VAL A 163 -3.64 -9.37 -14.33
N ALA A 164 -4.72 -8.79 -14.84
CA ALA A 164 -4.73 -8.18 -16.17
C ALA A 164 -3.87 -6.92 -16.29
N MET A 165 -3.60 -6.21 -15.19
CA MET A 165 -2.62 -5.10 -15.14
C MET A 165 -1.16 -5.58 -15.17
N GLY A 166 -0.91 -6.88 -14.96
CA GLY A 166 0.43 -7.47 -14.99
C GLY A 166 1.03 -7.77 -13.61
N PHE A 167 0.24 -7.75 -12.53
CA PHE A 167 0.71 -8.22 -11.23
C PHE A 167 0.91 -9.75 -11.27
N GLU A 168 2.10 -10.20 -10.88
CA GLU A 168 2.48 -11.62 -10.92
C GLU A 168 1.90 -12.42 -9.75
N PRO A 169 1.83 -13.77 -9.85
CA PRO A 169 1.27 -14.61 -8.80
C PRO A 169 1.85 -14.37 -7.40
N HIS A 170 3.14 -14.06 -7.30
CA HIS A 170 3.82 -13.79 -6.04
C HIS A 170 3.27 -12.54 -5.32
N HIS A 171 2.68 -11.58 -6.04
CA HIS A 171 2.09 -10.37 -5.46
C HIS A 171 0.95 -10.72 -4.49
N PHE A 172 0.18 -11.74 -4.86
CA PHE A 172 -1.01 -12.20 -4.13
C PHE A 172 -0.68 -13.12 -2.94
N THR A 173 0.54 -13.67 -2.89
CA THR A 173 0.94 -14.62 -1.84
C THR A 173 2.04 -14.10 -0.93
N ARG A 174 2.78 -13.05 -1.32
CA ARG A 174 3.93 -12.51 -0.56
C ARG A 174 3.59 -12.07 0.86
N ALA A 175 2.37 -11.61 1.13
CA ALA A 175 1.96 -11.24 2.49
C ALA A 175 2.15 -12.40 3.48
N LEU A 176 1.97 -13.65 3.03
CA LEU A 176 2.16 -14.84 3.86
C LEU A 176 3.61 -15.00 4.35
N SER A 177 4.60 -14.58 3.56
CA SER A 177 6.01 -14.66 4.01
C SER A 177 6.36 -13.60 5.05
N LEU A 178 5.57 -12.52 5.14
CA LEU A 178 5.77 -11.47 6.14
C LEU A 178 5.03 -11.76 7.45
N PHE A 179 3.92 -12.49 7.37
CA PHE A 179 3.04 -12.75 8.52
C PHE A 179 3.35 -14.07 9.23
N ARG A 180 4.09 -14.97 8.57
CA ARG A 180 4.59 -16.19 9.21
C ARG A 180 5.82 -15.84 10.04
N ASN A 181 5.62 -15.68 11.35
CA ASN A 181 6.72 -15.65 12.31
C ASN A 181 7.19 -17.10 12.57
N PRO A 182 8.40 -17.51 12.14
CA PRO A 182 8.91 -18.87 12.40
C PRO A 182 9.19 -19.13 13.89
N SER A 183 9.10 -18.10 14.74
CA SER A 183 9.41 -18.13 16.18
C SER A 183 8.17 -18.27 17.08
N LEU A 184 6.96 -18.25 16.52
CA LEU A 184 5.72 -18.47 17.27
C LEU A 184 5.23 -19.89 16.94
N PRO A 185 5.05 -20.77 17.95
CA PRO A 185 4.61 -22.15 17.76
C PRO A 185 3.22 -22.25 17.13
#